data_AF-A0A968E2C6-F1
#
_entry.id   AF-A0A968E2C6-F1
#
_cell.length_a   1.000
_cell.length_b   1.000
_cell.length_c   1.000
_cell.angle_alpha   90.00
_cell.angle_beta   90.00
_cell.angle_gamma   90.00
#
_symmetry.space_group_name_H-M   'P 1'
#
loop_
_entity.id
_entity.type
_entity.pdbx_description
1 polymer ?
#
loop_
_entity_poly.entity_id
_entity_poly.type
_entity_poly.pdbx_seq_one_letter_code
_entity_poly.pdbx_strand_id
1 'polypeptide(L)'
;KRELIVPNKEFITSRVLNWTLSDSMNRLLLSIGIAYGSDAGEAMRLIAQAADENEYLLKDPKPVVSFEAFGDSALLLELRCYLGSFDFRLTAK
;
A
#
# COMPACT_ATOMS: atom_id res chain seq x y z
N LYS A 1 -9.07 24.78 -9.07
CA LYS A 1 -8.33 24.71 -7.79
C LYS A 1 -6.87 25.00 -8.09
N ARG A 2 -6.26 25.97 -7.41
CA ARG A 2 -4.85 26.35 -7.63
C ARG A 2 -4.02 25.53 -6.63
N GLU A 3 -3.03 24.80 -7.11
CA GLU A 3 -2.08 24.09 -6.25
C GLU A 3 -0.68 24.64 -6.46
N LEU A 4 -0.08 25.04 -5.34
CA LEU A 4 1.24 25.65 -5.26
C LEU A 4 2.27 24.51 -5.27
N ILE A 5 3.01 24.37 -6.37
CA ILE A 5 4.14 23.44 -6.47
C ILE A 5 5.37 24.20 -5.99
N VAL A 6 5.95 23.79 -4.86
CA VAL A 6 7.25 24.27 -4.40
C VAL A 6 8.32 23.51 -5.19
N PRO A 7 9.06 24.15 -6.11
CA PRO A 7 10.14 23.50 -6.82
C PRO A 7 11.35 23.45 -5.89
N ASN A 8 11.91 22.25 -5.68
CA ASN A 8 13.26 22.15 -5.14
C ASN A 8 14.19 22.96 -6.05
N LYS A 9 14.77 23.99 -5.45
CA LYS A 9 15.78 24.87 -6.03
C LYS A 9 16.96 23.99 -6.48
N GLU A 10 17.16 23.86 -7.79
CA GLU A 10 18.40 24.21 -8.50
C GLU A 10 18.34 23.76 -9.97
N PHE A 11 18.24 24.77 -10.85
CA PHE A 11 18.89 24.89 -12.16
C PHE A 11 19.28 23.59 -12.93
N ILE A 12 18.56 23.30 -14.03
CA ILE A 12 19.04 23.41 -15.43
C ILE A 12 18.05 22.73 -16.39
N THR A 13 17.73 23.46 -17.45
CA THR A 13 17.05 23.09 -18.69
C THR A 13 17.16 21.62 -19.12
N SER A 14 16.05 20.90 -19.01
CA SER A 14 15.59 19.98 -20.05
C SER A 14 14.11 19.74 -19.79
N ARG A 15 13.33 19.56 -20.85
CA ARG A 15 11.91 19.22 -20.74
C ARG A 15 11.83 17.85 -20.07
N VAL A 16 11.73 17.80 -18.74
CA VAL A 16 11.49 16.56 -18.01
C VAL A 16 10.06 16.19 -18.32
N LEU A 17 9.87 15.42 -19.39
CA LEU A 17 8.63 14.73 -19.66
C LEU A 17 8.48 13.76 -18.48
N ASN A 18 7.64 14.15 -17.52
CA ASN A 18 7.36 13.36 -16.34
C ASN A 18 6.58 12.12 -16.83
N TRP A 19 7.29 11.05 -17.19
CA TRP A 19 6.70 9.76 -17.55
C TRP A 19 5.86 9.17 -16.40
N THR A 20 6.05 9.65 -15.18
CA THR A 20 5.35 9.18 -13.97
C THR A 20 3.86 9.57 -13.90
N LEU A 21 3.32 10.35 -14.84
CA LEU A 21 1.87 10.60 -14.90
C LEU A 21 1.09 9.41 -15.48
N SER A 22 1.76 8.44 -16.09
CA SER A 22 1.11 7.32 -16.78
C SER A 22 0.94 6.05 -15.93
N ASP A 23 1.49 6.01 -14.71
CA ASP A 23 1.36 4.85 -13.84
C ASP A 23 0.50 5.21 -12.62
N SER A 24 -0.82 5.02 -12.75
CA SER A 24 -1.82 5.24 -11.70
C SER A 24 -1.75 4.17 -10.60
N MET A 25 -0.71 3.33 -10.59
CA MET A 25 -0.54 2.25 -9.64
C MET A 25 -0.25 2.80 -8.25
N ASN A 26 -1.24 2.75 -7.36
CA ASN A 26 -1.13 3.28 -6.01
C ASN A 26 -0.76 2.17 -5.03
N ARG A 27 0.37 2.29 -4.34
CA ARG A 27 0.76 1.34 -3.29
C ARG A 27 0.01 1.65 -1.99
N LEU A 28 -0.74 0.67 -1.50
CA LEU A 28 -1.40 0.66 -0.20
C LEU A 28 -0.57 -0.15 0.80
N LEU A 29 -0.39 0.41 1.99
CA LEU A 29 0.29 -0.21 3.12
C LEU A 29 -0.69 -0.25 4.29
N LEU A 30 -1.02 -1.45 4.77
CA LEU A 30 -1.96 -1.66 5.89
C LEU A 30 -1.22 -2.34 7.03
N SER A 31 -1.19 -1.68 8.19
CA SER A 31 -0.63 -2.24 9.42
C SER A 31 -1.74 -2.88 10.24
N ILE A 32 -1.57 -4.15 10.60
CA ILE A 32 -2.56 -5.01 11.23
C ILE A 32 -1.95 -5.56 12.52
N GLY A 33 -2.54 -5.21 13.67
CA GLY A 33 -2.13 -5.73 14.96
C GLY A 33 -2.97 -6.95 15.34
N ILE A 34 -2.33 -8.07 15.68
CA ILE A 34 -3.00 -9.25 16.24
C ILE A 34 -2.58 -9.47 17.70
N ALA A 35 -3.47 -10.01 18.53
CA ALA A 35 -3.20 -10.24 19.94
C ALA A 35 -2.06 -11.26 20.12
N TYR A 36 -1.22 -11.02 21.15
CA TYR A 36 -0.21 -11.97 21.59
C TYR A 36 -0.84 -13.31 21.95
N GLY A 37 -0.26 -14.41 21.46
CA GLY A 37 -0.78 -15.77 21.62
C GLY A 37 -1.66 -16.27 20.47
N SER A 38 -1.98 -15.41 19.49
CA SER A 38 -2.63 -15.81 18.24
C SER A 38 -1.63 -16.46 17.28
N ASP A 39 -2.10 -17.36 16.42
CA ASP A 39 -1.27 -17.94 15.35
C ASP A 39 -1.03 -16.89 14.24
N ALA A 40 0.19 -16.34 14.21
CA ALA A 40 0.58 -15.36 13.20
C ALA A 40 0.56 -15.93 11.78
N GLY A 41 0.88 -17.21 11.60
CA GLY A 41 0.83 -17.87 10.29
C GLY A 41 -0.59 -18.00 9.77
N GLU A 42 -1.53 -18.35 10.65
CA GLU A 42 -2.96 -18.35 10.31
C GLU A 42 -3.46 -16.95 9.96
N ALA A 43 -3.12 -15.94 10.78
CA ALA A 43 -3.49 -14.55 10.51
C ALA A 43 -2.96 -14.06 9.16
N MET A 44 -1.67 -14.31 8.86
CA MET A 44 -1.08 -13.92 7.57
C MET A 44 -1.80 -14.57 6.38
N ARG A 45 -2.19 -15.84 6.49
CA ARG A 45 -2.94 -16.55 5.46
C ARG A 45 -4.32 -15.95 5.24
N LEU A 46 -5.04 -15.63 6.31
CA LEU A 46 -6.36 -15.00 6.23
C LEU A 46 -6.28 -13.59 5.61
N ILE A 47 -5.28 -12.80 6.01
CA ILE A 47 -5.04 -11.47 5.44
C ILE A 47 -4.71 -11.57 3.95
N ALA A 48 -3.86 -12.53 3.56
CA ALA A 48 -3.51 -12.75 2.16
C ALA A 48 -4.72 -13.21 1.33
N GLN A 49 -5.57 -14.07 1.88
CA GLN A 49 -6.82 -14.50 1.24
C GLN A 49 -7.78 -13.33 1.03
N ALA A 50 -8.02 -12.53 2.08
CA ALA A 50 -8.89 -11.37 2.00
C ALA A 50 -8.38 -10.33 0.97
N ALA A 51 -7.06 -10.18 0.84
CA ALA A 51 -6.46 -9.33 -0.18
C ALA A 51 -6.61 -9.91 -1.61
N ASP A 52 -6.54 -11.23 -1.78
CA ASP A 52 -6.70 -11.89 -3.09
C ASP A 52 -8.16 -11.88 -3.57
N GLU A 53 -9.12 -11.93 -2.64
CA GLU A 53 -10.57 -11.85 -2.90
C GLU A 53 -11.04 -10.42 -3.21
N ASN A 54 -10.22 -9.39 -2.94
CA ASN A 54 -10.59 -7.99 -3.15
C ASN A 54 -10.43 -7.58 -4.62
N GLU A 55 -11.56 -7.31 -5.29
CA GLU A 55 -11.62 -6.94 -6.71
C GLU A 55 -10.92 -5.61 -7.07
N TYR A 56 -10.70 -4.74 -6.07
CA TYR A 56 -10.05 -3.44 -6.29
C TYR A 56 -8.52 -3.53 -6.24
N LEU A 57 -7.97 -4.61 -5.67
CA LEU A 57 -6.54 -4.84 -5.61
C LEU A 57 -6.03 -5.45 -6.92
N LEU A 58 -4.87 -4.96 -7.36
CA LEU A 58 -4.16 -5.55 -8.49
C LEU A 58 -3.62 -6.93 -8.10
N LYS A 59 -3.76 -7.88 -9.02
CA LYS A 59 -3.17 -9.23 -8.89
C LYS A 59 -1.69 -9.26 -9.28
N ASP A 60 -1.27 -8.29 -10.08
CA ASP A 60 0.12 -8.09 -10.47
C ASP A 60 0.43 -6.58 -10.39
N PRO A 61 1.32 -6.15 -9.47
CA PRO A 61 2.02 -6.94 -8.46
C PRO A 61 1.10 -7.52 -7.36
N LYS A 62 1.32 -8.79 -7.00
CA LYS A 62 0.50 -9.52 -6.01
C LYS A 62 0.59 -8.90 -4.61
N PRO A 63 -0.51 -8.88 -3.82
CA PRO A 63 -0.48 -8.52 -2.41
C PRO A 63 0.48 -9.41 -1.60
N VAL A 64 1.26 -8.80 -0.72
CA VAL A 64 2.23 -9.50 0.15
C VAL A 64 1.96 -9.13 1.60
N VAL A 65 1.88 -10.15 2.46
CA VAL A 65 1.80 -9.97 3.92
C VAL A 65 3.13 -10.34 4.55
N SER A 66 3.65 -9.50 5.44
CA SER A 66 4.86 -9.75 6.21
C SER A 66 4.64 -9.52 7.70
N PHE A 67 5.34 -10.27 8.53
CA PHE A 67 5.49 -9.93 9.95
C PHE A 67 6.51 -8.79 10.06
N GLU A 68 6.13 -7.71 10.73
CA GLU A 68 6.95 -6.51 10.83
C GLU A 68 7.67 -6.44 12.17
N ALA A 69 6.94 -6.51 13.29
CA ALA A 69 7.52 -6.36 14.62
C ALA A 69 6.63 -6.89 15.75
N PHE A 70 7.24 -7.05 16.93
CA PHE A 70 6.56 -7.23 18.20
C PHE A 70 6.27 -5.84 18.79
N GLY A 71 5.01 -5.43 18.84
CA GLY A 71 4.58 -4.16 19.45
C GLY A 71 4.25 -4.31 20.93
N ASP A 72 3.91 -3.22 21.62
CA ASP A 72 3.71 -3.24 23.08
C ASP A 72 2.55 -4.16 23.53
N SER A 73 1.52 -4.32 22.70
CA SER A 73 0.31 -5.11 23.00
C SER A 73 -0.18 -6.00 21.86
N ALA A 74 0.53 -6.03 20.73
CA ALA A 74 0.16 -6.83 19.56
C ALA A 74 1.40 -7.26 18.74
N LEU A 75 1.25 -8.34 17.98
CA LEU A 75 2.13 -8.66 16.86
C LEU A 75 1.72 -7.79 15.66
N LEU A 76 2.68 -7.11 15.05
CA LEU A 76 2.45 -6.22 13.93
C LEU A 76 2.71 -6.95 12.62
N LEU A 77 1.67 -7.06 11.81
CA LEU A 77 1.70 -7.56 10.44
C LEU A 77 1.51 -6.39 9.47
N GLU A 78 2.11 -6.48 8.30
CA GLU A 78 1.97 -5.47 7.25
C GLU A 78 1.51 -6.13 5.95
N LEU A 79 0.43 -5.61 5.38
CA LEU A 79 -0.06 -5.96 4.05
C LEU A 79 0.34 -4.86 3.06
N ARG A 80 1.09 -5.26 2.03
CA ARG A 80 1.51 -4.42 0.90
C ARG A 80 0.72 -4.84 -0.33
N CYS A 81 -0.08 -3.94 -0.87
CA CYS A 81 -0.87 -4.19 -2.08
C CYS A 81 -0.93 -2.95 -2.97
N TYR A 82 -1.48 -3.11 -4.17
CA TYR A 82 -1.52 -2.05 -5.17
C TYR A 82 -2.94 -1.89 -5.72
N LEU A 83 -3.36 -0.65 -5.95
CA LEU A 83 -4.66 -0.29 -6.53
C LEU A 83 -4.47 0.18 -7.97
N GLY A 84 -5.38 -0.21 -8.87
CA GLY A 84 -5.35 0.20 -10.28
C GLY A 84 -5.84 1.63 -10.54
N SER A 85 -6.68 2.18 -9.65
CA SER A 85 -7.19 3.55 -9.74
C SER A 85 -7.26 4.23 -8.38
N PHE A 86 -7.09 5.56 -8.38
CA PHE A 86 -7.07 6.41 -7.18
C PHE A 86 -8.44 6.50 -6.48
N ASP A 87 -9.54 6.28 -7.22
CA ASP A 87 -10.90 6.46 -6.71
C ASP A 87 -11.30 5.46 -5.61
N PHE A 88 -10.63 4.32 -5.51
CA PHE A 88 -11.03 3.23 -4.59
C PHE A 88 -10.45 3.34 -3.17
N ARG A 89 -9.66 4.39 -2.88
CA ARG A 89 -8.95 4.53 -1.59
C ARG A 89 -9.88 4.68 -0.38
N LEU A 90 -11.12 5.10 -0.57
CA LEU A 90 -12.13 5.25 0.49
C LEU A 90 -12.99 4.00 0.71
N THR A 91 -13.12 3.15 -0.32
CA THR A 91 -13.96 1.93 -0.26
C THR A 91 -13.20 0.74 0.33
N ALA A 92 -11.87 0.73 0.22
CA ALA A 92 -11.01 -0.35 0.71
C ALA A 92 -10.61 -0.24 2.21
N LYS A 93 -11.23 0.67 2.98
CA LYS A 93 -10.98 0.86 4.42
C LYS A 93 -11.92 0.06 5.29
#